data_AF-X1SP65-F1
#
_entry.id   AF-X1SP65-F1
#
_cell.length_a   1.000
_cell.length_b   1.000
_cell.length_c   1.000
_cell.angle_alpha   90.00
_cell.angle_beta   90.00
_cell.angle_gamma   90.00
#
_symmetry.space_group_name_H-M   'P 1'
#
loop_
_entity.id
_entity.type
_entity.pdbx_description
1 polymer ?
#
loop_
_entity_poly.entity_id
_entity_poly.type
_entity_poly.pdbx_seq_one_letter_code
_entity_poly.pdbx_strand_id
1 'polypeptide(L)'
;FDTFKIIDDANAIQFEIEKVRLPAAKVQWKCNLTTYECTRIGLVEQSKPSDENGDKRPRREDREKRNLSPDGKWEALFKEHNLYLRSTQDAREFRLTHDGEEGHYYSSASWSGDSKKIVAYRTEPGDNKMVYFIESSPKEGGRAKLHSHQYDLPGDKFTSYEMSLFFIQTKEQTKVDTEPIDFGRPPRLRWTKDCKSFTFERIDRGHQRARIIRVDANTGKTKTIVDERSETFINKWWGGARTHYVDDGNEIIWPSERDGWKHLYLYDGQTGKL
;
A
#
# COMPACT_ATOMS: atom_id res chain seq x y z
N PHE A 1 7.22 5.96 -17.85
CA PHE A 1 8.46 5.87 -17.06
C PHE A 1 8.07 5.45 -15.65
N ASP A 2 8.62 4.40 -15.06
CA ASP A 2 8.05 3.91 -13.80
C ASP A 2 8.34 4.80 -12.58
N THR A 3 9.39 5.62 -12.67
CA THR A 3 9.81 6.58 -11.66
C THR A 3 10.36 7.85 -12.31
N PHE A 4 10.37 8.95 -11.55
CA PHE A 4 10.99 10.22 -11.94
C PHE A 4 11.62 10.88 -10.71
N LYS A 5 12.51 11.84 -10.95
CA LYS A 5 13.11 12.71 -9.94
C LYS A 5 12.72 14.15 -10.22
N ILE A 6 12.42 14.89 -9.16
CA ILE A 6 12.29 16.34 -9.25
C ILE A 6 13.70 16.94 -9.15
N ILE A 7 14.02 17.85 -10.05
CA ILE A 7 15.33 18.51 -10.17
C ILE A 7 15.12 20.02 -10.37
N ASP A 8 16.22 20.78 -10.37
CA ASP A 8 16.23 22.23 -10.59
C ASP A 8 15.25 23.01 -9.69
N ASP A 9 15.31 22.77 -8.37
CA ASP A 9 14.46 23.43 -7.37
C ASP A 9 12.95 23.34 -7.71
N ALA A 10 12.53 22.14 -8.13
CA ALA A 10 11.16 21.82 -8.53
C ALA A 10 10.66 22.44 -9.83
N ASN A 11 11.56 22.96 -10.68
CA ASN A 11 11.20 23.47 -12.01
C ASN A 11 11.30 22.42 -13.13
N ALA A 12 11.82 21.23 -12.86
CA ALA A 12 11.90 20.17 -13.85
C ALA A 12 11.75 18.77 -13.25
N ILE A 13 11.28 17.82 -14.07
CA ILE A 13 11.31 16.39 -13.78
C ILE A 13 12.29 15.68 -14.71
N GLN A 14 12.99 14.70 -14.16
CA GLN A 14 13.88 13.80 -14.89
C GLN A 14 13.38 12.37 -14.78
N PHE A 15 13.24 11.67 -15.90
CA PHE A 15 12.73 10.30 -15.93
C PHE A 15 13.31 9.49 -17.09
N GLU A 16 13.11 8.17 -17.02
CA GLU A 16 13.65 7.21 -17.99
C GLU A 16 12.54 6.44 -18.69
N ILE A 17 12.60 6.38 -20.02
CA ILE A 17 11.67 5.61 -20.85
C ILE A 17 12.42 4.45 -21.50
N GLU A 18 11.87 3.24 -21.37
CA GLU A 18 12.36 2.05 -22.08
C GLU A 18 12.11 2.18 -23.58
N LYS A 19 13.14 1.89 -24.37
CA LYS A 19 13.02 1.91 -25.82
C LYS A 19 12.37 0.60 -26.28
N VAL A 20 11.16 0.69 -26.82
CA VAL A 20 10.36 -0.46 -27.29
C VAL A 20 11.11 -1.38 -28.27
N ARG A 21 12.11 -0.86 -29.00
CA ARG A 21 12.95 -1.63 -29.95
C ARG A 21 14.29 -2.15 -29.41
N LEU A 22 14.72 -1.72 -28.22
CA LEU A 22 16.00 -2.13 -27.61
C LEU A 22 15.81 -2.22 -26.08
N PRO A 23 15.36 -3.37 -25.54
CA PRO A 23 14.99 -3.50 -24.14
C PRO A 23 16.13 -3.27 -23.13
N ALA A 24 17.39 -3.20 -23.59
CA ALA A 24 18.56 -2.95 -22.75
C ALA A 24 18.94 -1.46 -22.61
N ALA A 25 18.26 -0.54 -23.32
CA ALA A 25 18.61 0.89 -23.32
C ALA A 25 17.43 1.74 -22.86
N LYS A 26 17.66 2.53 -21.80
CA LYS A 26 16.71 3.56 -21.33
C LYS A 26 17.11 4.92 -21.88
N VAL A 27 16.14 5.70 -22.34
CA VAL A 27 16.36 7.09 -22.74
C VAL A 27 15.98 7.98 -21.57
N GLN A 28 16.91 8.82 -21.15
CA GLN A 28 16.67 9.78 -20.08
C GLN A 28 16.15 11.09 -20.67
N TRP A 29 15.09 11.61 -20.05
CA TRP A 29 14.41 12.83 -20.44
C TRP A 29 14.37 13.80 -19.25
N LYS A 30 14.44 15.10 -19.56
CA LYS A 30 14.20 16.20 -18.66
C LYS A 30 13.05 17.02 -19.21
N CYS A 31 11.98 17.18 -18.46
CA CYS A 31 10.87 18.05 -18.82
C CYS A 31 10.80 19.22 -17.84
N ASN A 32 10.81 20.43 -18.38
CA ASN A 32 10.60 21.65 -17.59
C ASN A 32 9.11 21.77 -17.25
N LEU A 33 8.79 22.08 -16.00
CA LEU A 33 7.42 22.12 -15.48
C LEU A 33 6.72 23.47 -15.72
N THR A 34 7.45 24.52 -16.09
CA THR A 34 6.89 25.85 -16.39
C THR A 34 6.55 26.00 -17.87
N THR A 35 7.45 25.54 -18.75
CA THR A 35 7.32 25.65 -20.21
C THR A 35 6.72 24.40 -20.84
N TYR A 36 6.67 23.28 -20.10
CA TYR A 36 6.27 21.96 -20.59
C TYR A 36 7.17 21.41 -21.71
N GLU A 37 8.36 22.00 -21.91
CA GLU A 37 9.33 21.51 -22.88
C GLU A 37 10.12 20.31 -22.34
N CYS A 38 10.19 19.24 -23.14
CA CYS A 38 10.94 18.03 -22.82
C CYS A 38 12.17 17.89 -23.71
N THR A 39 13.34 17.76 -23.09
CA THR A 39 14.63 17.55 -23.75
C THR A 39 15.18 16.16 -23.42
N ARG A 40 15.77 15.52 -24.43
CA ARG A 40 16.44 14.24 -24.27
C ARG A 40 17.85 14.47 -23.73
N ILE A 41 18.14 13.95 -22.53
CA ILE A 41 19.42 14.15 -21.85
C ILE A 41 20.46 13.13 -22.33
N GLY A 42 20.05 11.89 -22.62
CA GLY A 42 21.00 10.85 -23.03
C GLY A 42 20.44 9.44 -23.08
N LEU A 43 21.34 8.48 -23.33
CA LEU A 43 21.09 7.05 -23.21
C LEU A 43 21.73 6.55 -21.91
N VAL A 44 20.99 5.75 -21.15
CA VAL A 44 21.48 5.01 -19.99
C VAL A 44 21.52 3.54 -20.38
N GLU A 45 22.71 2.97 -20.48
CA GLU A 45 22.88 1.52 -20.65
C GLU A 45 22.67 0.84 -19.29
N GLN A 46 21.81 -0.18 -19.25
CA GLN A 46 21.65 -0.98 -18.05
C GLN A 46 22.77 -2.02 -17.96
N SER A 47 23.48 -2.04 -16.83
CA SER A 47 24.10 -3.29 -16.34
C SER A 47 22.98 -4.26 -15.94
N LYS A 48 22.96 -5.46 -16.53
CA LYS A 48 21.94 -6.50 -16.27
C LYS A 48 21.69 -6.67 -14.76
N PRO A 49 20.45 -6.53 -14.27
CA PRO A 49 20.08 -7.05 -12.96
C PRO A 49 20.06 -8.58 -13.06
N SER A 50 20.67 -9.26 -12.11
CA SER A 50 20.54 -10.71 -11.96
C SER A 50 19.06 -11.09 -11.73
N ASP A 51 18.53 -11.96 -12.59
CA ASP A 51 17.19 -12.54 -12.51
C ASP A 51 17.01 -13.38 -11.23
N GLU A 52 16.73 -12.73 -10.10
CA GLU A 52 16.53 -13.41 -8.81
C GLU A 52 15.28 -12.96 -8.03
N ASN A 53 14.26 -12.48 -8.73
CA ASN A 53 12.95 -12.16 -8.13
C ASN A 53 11.84 -13.08 -8.65
N GLY A 54 11.99 -14.37 -8.33
CA GLY A 54 10.83 -15.24 -8.13
C GLY A 54 10.09 -14.84 -6.85
N ASP A 55 8.77 -14.98 -6.88
CA ASP A 55 7.78 -14.67 -5.85
C ASP A 55 8.18 -15.18 -4.43
N LYS A 56 9.04 -14.43 -3.73
CA LYS A 56 9.46 -14.74 -2.36
C LYS A 56 8.40 -14.22 -1.41
N ARG A 57 7.54 -15.12 -0.92
CA ARG A 57 6.77 -14.90 0.31
C ARG A 57 7.73 -14.34 1.38
N PRO A 58 7.37 -13.25 2.09
CA PRO A 58 8.29 -12.61 3.04
C PRO A 58 8.78 -13.64 4.06
N ARG A 59 10.09 -13.66 4.32
CA ARG A 59 10.68 -14.59 5.28
C ARG A 59 10.11 -14.30 6.68
N ARG A 60 10.14 -15.29 7.58
CA ARG A 60 9.68 -15.13 8.96
C ARG A 60 10.33 -13.93 9.67
N GLU A 61 11.63 -13.72 9.44
CA GLU A 61 12.38 -12.54 9.92
C GLU A 61 11.80 -11.21 9.41
N ASP A 62 11.27 -11.15 8.18
CA ASP A 62 10.65 -9.94 7.62
C ASP A 62 9.26 -9.65 8.22
N ARG A 63 8.60 -10.67 8.78
CA ARG A 63 7.36 -10.51 9.55
C ARG A 63 7.66 -10.08 10.98
N GLU A 64 8.65 -10.69 11.61
CA GLU A 64 9.12 -10.32 12.96
C GLU A 64 9.60 -8.86 13.00
N LYS A 65 10.31 -8.38 11.96
CA LYS A 65 10.69 -6.96 11.83
C LYS A 65 9.52 -5.99 11.67
N ARG A 66 8.39 -6.40 11.08
CA ARG A 66 7.21 -5.52 10.90
C ARG A 66 6.43 -5.27 12.17
N ASN A 67 6.53 -6.21 13.11
CA ASN A 67 5.80 -6.13 14.38
C ASN A 67 6.59 -5.35 15.43
N LEU A 68 7.91 -5.19 15.28
CA LEU A 68 8.73 -4.35 16.15
C LEU A 68 8.51 -2.87 15.90
N SER A 69 8.47 -2.10 16.98
CA SER A 69 8.51 -0.63 16.93
C SER A 69 9.85 -0.16 16.33
N PRO A 70 9.91 1.02 15.69
CA PRO A 70 11.14 1.55 15.11
C PRO A 70 12.31 1.68 16.10
N ASP A 71 12.02 1.98 17.37
CA ASP A 71 13.00 2.03 18.47
C ASP A 71 13.31 0.66 19.10
N GLY A 72 12.67 -0.41 18.63
CA GLY A 72 12.88 -1.78 19.07
C GLY A 72 12.41 -2.12 20.49
N LYS A 73 11.73 -1.19 21.18
CA LYS A 73 11.29 -1.39 22.58
C LYS A 73 10.00 -2.19 22.71
N TRP A 74 9.20 -2.22 21.64
CA TRP A 74 7.89 -2.80 21.63
C TRP A 74 7.70 -3.75 20.46
N GLU A 75 6.84 -4.74 20.67
CA GLU A 75 6.41 -5.68 19.64
C GLU A 75 4.90 -5.83 19.65
N ALA A 76 4.29 -5.71 18.48
CA ALA A 76 2.88 -5.99 18.28
C ALA A 76 2.66 -7.50 18.13
N LEU A 77 1.81 -8.06 18.99
CA LEU A 77 1.43 -9.46 18.97
C LEU A 77 -0.08 -9.59 18.74
N PHE A 78 -0.47 -10.58 17.94
CA PHE A 78 -1.86 -10.93 17.73
C PHE A 78 -2.13 -12.27 18.39
N LYS A 79 -2.92 -12.27 19.47
CA LYS A 79 -3.20 -13.44 20.30
C LYS A 79 -4.67 -13.46 20.66
N GLU A 80 -5.30 -14.64 20.63
CA GLU A 80 -6.71 -14.77 21.01
C GLU A 80 -7.59 -13.72 20.30
N HIS A 81 -7.36 -13.53 19.00
CA HIS A 81 -8.04 -12.54 18.15
C HIS A 81 -7.81 -11.06 18.50
N ASN A 82 -6.96 -10.74 19.47
CA ASN A 82 -6.74 -9.39 19.99
C ASN A 82 -5.30 -8.91 19.75
N LEU A 83 -5.13 -7.58 19.74
CA LEU A 83 -3.84 -6.92 19.68
C LEU A 83 -3.23 -6.78 21.09
N TYR A 84 -1.98 -7.18 21.20
CA TYR A 84 -1.15 -7.04 22.38
C TYR A 84 0.13 -6.29 22.04
N LEU A 85 0.68 -5.63 23.05
CA LEU A 85 1.95 -4.93 23.02
C LEU A 85 2.91 -5.62 23.99
N ARG A 86 4.00 -6.18 23.49
CA ARG A 86 5.04 -6.82 24.30
C ARG A 86 6.26 -5.92 24.42
N SER A 87 6.72 -5.68 25.65
CA SER A 87 7.99 -5.03 25.93
C SER A 87 9.14 -5.97 25.58
N THR A 88 10.12 -5.49 24.82
CA THR A 88 11.30 -6.30 24.46
C THR A 88 12.34 -6.37 25.57
N GLN A 89 12.21 -5.53 26.61
CA GLN A 89 13.15 -5.48 27.74
C GLN A 89 12.88 -6.57 28.78
N ASP A 90 11.61 -6.83 29.07
CA ASP A 90 11.17 -7.68 30.19
C ASP A 90 10.06 -8.66 29.81
N ALA A 91 9.71 -8.74 28.52
CA ALA A 91 8.66 -9.59 27.97
C ALA A 91 7.25 -9.35 28.55
N ARG A 92 7.02 -8.25 29.29
CA ARG A 92 5.68 -7.91 29.78
C ARG A 92 4.76 -7.57 28.61
N GLU A 93 3.54 -8.07 28.69
CA GLU A 93 2.53 -7.89 27.64
C GLU A 93 1.36 -7.04 28.14
N PHE A 94 0.86 -6.18 27.26
CA PHE A 94 -0.29 -5.33 27.49
C PHE A 94 -1.32 -5.57 26.39
N ARG A 95 -2.51 -6.00 26.75
CA ARG A 95 -3.63 -6.12 25.82
C ARG A 95 -4.10 -4.71 25.42
N LEU A 96 -4.22 -4.44 24.12
CA LEU A 96 -4.69 -3.16 23.58
C LEU A 96 -6.15 -3.21 23.12
N THR A 97 -6.65 -4.39 22.77
CA THR A 97 -8.04 -4.57 22.29
C THR A 97 -8.74 -5.64 23.10
N HIS A 98 -10.07 -5.52 23.24
CA HIS A 98 -10.87 -6.45 24.03
C HIS A 98 -12.04 -7.07 23.25
N ASP A 99 -12.28 -6.58 22.03
CA ASP A 99 -13.43 -6.90 21.17
C ASP A 99 -13.08 -7.84 20.01
N GLY A 100 -11.85 -8.38 19.99
CA GLY A 100 -11.44 -9.37 18.99
C GLY A 100 -12.06 -10.74 19.27
N GLU A 101 -12.63 -11.35 18.24
CA GLU A 101 -13.31 -12.66 18.28
C GLU A 101 -13.13 -13.44 16.96
N GLU A 102 -13.63 -14.68 16.93
CA GLU A 102 -13.70 -15.45 15.68
C GLU A 102 -14.54 -14.70 14.64
N GLY A 103 -14.05 -14.64 13.40
CA GLY A 103 -14.68 -13.83 12.35
C GLY A 103 -14.38 -12.33 12.43
N HIS A 104 -13.92 -11.78 13.56
CA HIS A 104 -13.54 -10.36 13.69
C HIS A 104 -12.27 -10.21 14.55
N TYR A 105 -11.12 -10.58 14.00
CA TYR A 105 -9.86 -10.61 14.74
C TYR A 105 -8.92 -9.47 14.35
N TYR A 106 -8.10 -9.03 15.29
CA TYR A 106 -7.06 -8.06 14.99
C TYR A 106 -5.92 -8.71 14.22
N SER A 107 -5.48 -8.04 13.15
CA SER A 107 -4.34 -8.46 12.34
C SER A 107 -3.65 -7.26 11.72
N SER A 108 -2.38 -7.46 11.33
CA SER A 108 -1.52 -6.48 10.66
C SER A 108 -1.29 -5.20 11.47
N ALA A 109 -0.05 -4.71 11.48
CA ALA A 109 0.32 -3.52 12.23
C ALA A 109 1.18 -2.59 11.38
N SER A 110 1.07 -1.29 11.63
CA SER A 110 1.96 -0.27 11.08
C SER A 110 2.30 0.75 12.16
N TRP A 111 3.57 0.82 12.51
CA TRP A 111 4.11 1.73 13.50
C TRP A 111 4.32 3.14 12.95
N SER A 112 4.07 4.15 13.78
CA SER A 112 4.61 5.50 13.56
C SER A 112 6.13 5.49 13.71
N GLY A 113 6.81 6.38 13.00
CA GLY A 113 8.28 6.46 13.02
C GLY A 113 8.89 6.79 14.39
N ASP A 114 8.11 7.42 15.28
CA ASP A 114 8.50 7.77 16.65
C ASP A 114 8.17 6.67 17.69
N SER A 115 7.68 5.50 17.26
CA SER A 115 7.23 4.39 18.13
C SER A 115 6.09 4.71 19.09
N LYS A 116 5.44 5.87 19.00
CA LYS A 116 4.39 6.29 19.96
C LYS A 116 2.99 5.84 19.57
N LYS A 117 2.79 5.47 18.30
CA LYS A 117 1.49 5.07 17.77
C LYS A 117 1.62 3.83 16.90
N ILE A 118 0.56 3.05 16.87
CA ILE A 118 0.45 1.89 16.00
C ILE A 118 -0.96 1.86 15.40
N VAL A 119 -1.04 1.60 14.09
CA VAL A 119 -2.30 1.31 13.41
C VAL A 119 -2.43 -0.20 13.28
N ALA A 120 -3.59 -0.74 13.61
CA ALA A 120 -3.94 -2.14 13.40
C ALA A 120 -5.36 -2.28 12.86
N TYR A 121 -5.70 -3.46 12.37
CA TYR A 121 -6.96 -3.69 11.66
C TYR A 121 -7.79 -4.77 12.34
N ARG A 122 -9.03 -4.45 12.71
CA ARG A 122 -10.03 -5.49 13.02
C ARG A 122 -10.49 -6.08 11.70
N THR A 123 -10.20 -7.36 11.51
CA THR A 123 -10.25 -8.07 10.23
C THR A 123 -11.43 -9.01 10.22
N GLU A 124 -12.28 -8.85 9.21
CA GLU A 124 -13.37 -9.78 8.93
C GLU A 124 -13.00 -10.61 7.68
N PRO A 125 -12.80 -11.93 7.80
CA PRO A 125 -12.52 -12.78 6.64
C PRO A 125 -13.58 -12.68 5.56
N GLY A 126 -13.13 -12.73 4.31
CA GLY A 126 -13.99 -12.96 3.16
C GLY A 126 -14.54 -14.39 3.14
N ASP A 127 -15.29 -14.72 2.09
CA ASP A 127 -15.89 -16.04 1.93
C ASP A 127 -14.83 -17.15 1.81
N ASN A 128 -13.67 -16.83 1.20
CA ASN A 128 -12.51 -17.73 1.06
C ASN A 128 -12.90 -19.14 0.54
N LYS A 129 -13.82 -19.20 -0.43
CA LYS A 129 -14.39 -20.45 -0.96
C LYS A 129 -13.32 -21.27 -1.68
N MET A 130 -13.49 -22.59 -1.64
CA MET A 130 -12.63 -23.51 -2.37
C MET A 130 -13.09 -23.67 -3.81
N VAL A 131 -12.13 -23.63 -4.74
CA VAL A 131 -12.30 -24.12 -6.10
C VAL A 131 -11.62 -25.48 -6.24
N TYR A 132 -12.19 -26.33 -7.08
CA TYR A 132 -11.77 -27.72 -7.25
C TYR A 132 -11.31 -27.97 -8.68
N PHE A 133 -10.17 -28.62 -8.83
CA PHE A 133 -9.61 -29.02 -10.11
C PHE A 133 -9.41 -30.52 -10.14
N ILE A 134 -9.68 -31.14 -11.29
CA ILE A 134 -9.37 -32.54 -11.51
C ILE A 134 -8.15 -32.61 -12.43
N GLU A 135 -7.04 -33.12 -11.90
CA GLU A 135 -5.91 -33.55 -12.72
C GLU A 135 -6.26 -34.94 -13.29
N SER A 136 -6.76 -34.96 -14.53
CA SER A 136 -7.26 -36.18 -15.18
C SER A 136 -6.15 -37.14 -15.60
N SER A 137 -4.91 -36.67 -15.74
CA SER A 137 -3.77 -37.46 -16.22
C SER A 137 -2.49 -37.06 -15.50
N PRO A 138 -2.27 -37.58 -14.27
CA PRO A 138 -1.05 -37.30 -13.51
C PRO A 138 0.21 -37.75 -14.26
N LYS A 139 1.32 -37.02 -14.08
CA LYS A 139 2.58 -37.29 -14.79
C LYS A 139 3.14 -38.69 -14.50
N GLU A 140 2.94 -39.18 -13.30
CA GLU A 140 3.29 -40.52 -12.82
C GLU A 140 2.31 -41.62 -13.27
N GLY A 141 1.26 -41.26 -14.02
CA GLY A 141 0.18 -42.15 -14.42
C GLY A 141 -0.82 -42.44 -13.28
N GLY A 142 -1.84 -43.24 -13.58
CA GLY A 142 -2.83 -43.69 -12.60
C GLY A 142 -4.15 -42.93 -12.61
N ARG A 143 -4.88 -42.97 -11.49
CA ARG A 143 -6.21 -42.37 -11.34
C ARG A 143 -6.14 -40.84 -11.27
N ALA A 144 -7.24 -40.18 -11.65
CA ALA A 144 -7.37 -38.73 -11.54
C ALA A 144 -7.19 -38.25 -10.09
N LYS A 145 -6.64 -37.04 -9.93
CA LYS A 145 -6.40 -36.41 -8.62
C LYS A 145 -7.25 -35.16 -8.45
N LEU A 146 -7.84 -35.01 -7.27
CA LEU A 146 -8.55 -33.80 -6.88
C LEU A 146 -7.56 -32.82 -6.25
N HIS A 147 -7.46 -31.63 -6.82
CA HIS A 147 -6.77 -30.48 -6.25
C HIS A 147 -7.80 -29.45 -5.80
N SER A 148 -7.45 -28.67 -4.78
CA SER A 148 -8.25 -27.53 -4.37
C SER A 148 -7.38 -26.40 -3.85
N HIS A 149 -7.86 -25.18 -4.00
CA HIS A 149 -7.30 -24.02 -3.33
C HIS A 149 -8.39 -22.97 -3.10
N GLN A 150 -8.15 -22.05 -2.18
CA GLN A 150 -9.02 -20.90 -1.98
C GLN A 150 -8.91 -19.96 -3.17
N TYR A 151 -10.05 -19.48 -3.67
CA TYR A 151 -10.11 -18.50 -4.74
C TYR A 151 -11.44 -17.75 -4.68
N ASP A 152 -11.36 -16.43 -4.52
CA ASP A 152 -12.54 -15.57 -4.50
C ASP A 152 -13.05 -15.36 -5.93
N LEU A 153 -14.30 -15.75 -6.20
CA LEU A 153 -14.98 -15.50 -7.48
C LEU A 153 -15.60 -14.09 -7.53
N PRO A 154 -15.94 -13.58 -8.73
CA PRO A 154 -16.73 -12.37 -8.84
C PRO A 154 -18.02 -12.47 -8.02
N GLY A 155 -18.27 -11.47 -7.16
CA GLY A 155 -19.40 -11.45 -6.24
C GLY A 155 -19.10 -11.96 -4.83
N ASP A 156 -18.08 -12.81 -4.64
CA ASP A 156 -17.71 -13.30 -3.30
C ASP A 156 -17.27 -12.14 -2.39
N LYS A 157 -17.56 -12.27 -1.09
CA LYS A 157 -17.11 -11.28 -0.11
C LYS A 157 -15.60 -11.35 0.06
N PHE A 158 -14.92 -10.22 -0.08
CA PHE A 158 -13.49 -10.09 0.22
C PHE A 158 -13.28 -9.86 1.72
N THR A 159 -12.07 -10.17 2.19
CA THR A 159 -11.66 -9.83 3.56
C THR A 159 -11.73 -8.32 3.74
N SER A 160 -12.38 -7.88 4.82
CA SER A 160 -12.53 -6.48 5.17
C SER A 160 -11.63 -6.10 6.36
N TYR A 161 -11.24 -4.84 6.43
CA TYR A 161 -10.32 -4.31 7.43
C TYR A 161 -10.84 -3.00 8.01
N GLU A 162 -11.19 -3.00 9.30
CA GLU A 162 -11.50 -1.79 10.05
C GLU A 162 -10.24 -1.22 10.68
N MET A 163 -9.87 0.00 10.29
CA MET A 163 -8.64 0.64 10.75
C MET A 163 -8.82 1.31 12.11
N SER A 164 -7.94 0.99 13.06
CA SER A 164 -7.86 1.64 14.37
C SER A 164 -6.44 2.09 14.67
N LEU A 165 -6.32 3.25 15.32
CA LEU A 165 -5.08 3.84 15.82
C LEU A 165 -4.98 3.60 17.32
N PHE A 166 -3.80 3.26 17.81
CA PHE A 166 -3.53 3.02 19.23
C PHE A 166 -2.35 3.88 19.70
N PHE A 167 -2.51 4.50 20.87
CA PHE A 167 -1.47 5.27 21.54
C PHE A 167 -0.73 4.39 22.52
N ILE A 168 0.59 4.25 22.35
CA ILE A 168 1.37 3.26 23.10
C ILE A 168 1.49 3.60 24.58
N GLN A 169 1.62 4.89 24.90
CA GLN A 169 1.78 5.35 26.27
C GLN A 169 0.48 5.23 27.08
N THR A 170 -0.66 5.66 26.52
CA THR A 170 -1.96 5.66 27.20
C THR A 170 -2.73 4.36 27.02
N LYS A 171 -2.37 3.56 26.01
CA LYS A 171 -3.07 2.35 25.55
C LYS A 171 -4.48 2.64 25.03
N GLU A 172 -4.76 3.90 24.72
CA GLU A 172 -6.05 4.31 24.16
C GLU A 172 -6.17 3.92 22.69
N GLN A 173 -7.38 3.52 22.31
CA GLN A 173 -7.78 3.24 20.94
C GLN A 173 -8.56 4.42 20.38
N THR A 174 -8.33 4.76 19.13
CA THR A 174 -9.12 5.71 18.35
C THR A 174 -9.46 5.09 17.01
N LYS A 175 -10.75 4.98 16.70
CA LYS A 175 -11.21 4.52 15.38
C LYS A 175 -10.82 5.56 14.34
N VAL A 176 -10.26 5.12 13.22
CA VAL A 176 -10.02 6.02 12.08
C VAL A 176 -11.36 6.25 11.37
N ASP A 177 -11.66 7.51 11.05
CA ASP A 177 -12.91 7.94 10.41
C ASP A 177 -12.92 7.57 8.92
N THR A 178 -13.00 6.27 8.65
CA THR A 178 -13.08 5.68 7.31
C THR A 178 -13.99 4.46 7.36
N GLU A 179 -14.73 4.25 6.28
CA GLU A 179 -15.41 2.99 6.03
C GLU A 179 -14.41 1.82 6.02
N PRO A 180 -14.85 0.61 6.39
CA PRO A 180 -14.03 -0.60 6.26
C PRO A 180 -13.40 -0.70 4.86
N ILE A 181 -12.17 -1.17 4.82
CA ILE A 181 -11.45 -1.44 3.58
C ILE A 181 -11.79 -2.88 3.19
N ASP A 182 -12.65 -3.04 2.19
CA ASP A 182 -13.29 -4.29 1.78
C ASP A 182 -12.73 -4.84 0.47
N PHE A 183 -11.62 -4.28 -0.01
CA PHE A 183 -10.97 -4.71 -1.23
C PHE A 183 -9.44 -4.62 -1.13
N GLY A 184 -8.76 -5.71 -1.49
CA GLY A 184 -7.30 -5.80 -1.45
C GLY A 184 -6.76 -6.25 -0.10
N ARG A 185 -5.66 -5.64 0.33
CA ARG A 185 -4.95 -5.93 1.60
C ARG A 185 -4.98 -4.68 2.48
N PRO A 186 -4.62 -4.77 3.78
CA PRO A 186 -4.42 -3.59 4.60
C PRO A 186 -3.47 -2.63 3.87
N PRO A 187 -3.85 -1.36 3.69
CA PRO A 187 -3.10 -0.47 2.83
C PRO A 187 -1.75 -0.15 3.45
N ARG A 188 -0.77 0.14 2.57
CA ARG A 188 0.51 0.65 3.03
C ARG A 188 0.31 2.08 3.53
N LEU A 189 0.59 2.30 4.81
CA LEU A 189 0.56 3.63 5.40
C LEU A 189 1.87 4.37 5.10
N ARG A 190 1.76 5.67 4.81
CA ARG A 190 2.88 6.60 4.72
C ARG A 190 2.77 7.63 5.82
N TRP A 191 3.53 7.43 6.88
CA TRP A 191 3.64 8.38 7.98
C TRP A 191 4.43 9.61 7.56
N THR A 192 4.00 10.79 7.98
CA THR A 192 4.85 11.98 7.94
C THR A 192 6.00 11.83 8.93
N LYS A 193 7.13 12.50 8.67
CA LYS A 193 8.32 12.49 9.54
C LYS A 193 7.99 12.91 10.96
N ASP A 194 7.08 13.87 11.12
CA ASP A 194 6.63 14.37 12.43
C ASP A 194 5.61 13.46 13.12
N CYS A 195 5.18 12.36 12.48
CA CYS A 195 4.23 11.38 13.00
C CYS A 195 2.88 11.97 13.47
N LYS A 196 2.51 13.17 12.97
CA LYS A 196 1.20 13.80 13.23
C LYS A 196 0.12 13.34 12.26
N SER A 197 0.52 12.72 11.15
CA SER A 197 -0.42 12.25 10.13
C SER A 197 0.15 11.07 9.37
N PHE A 198 -0.73 10.36 8.67
CA PHE A 198 -0.33 9.40 7.65
C PHE A 198 -1.31 9.43 6.48
N THR A 199 -0.85 8.96 5.32
CA THR A 199 -1.73 8.75 4.16
C THR A 199 -1.81 7.27 3.80
N PHE A 200 -2.91 6.91 3.15
CA PHE A 200 -3.07 5.61 2.53
C PHE A 200 -3.85 5.72 1.22
N GLU A 201 -3.60 4.78 0.31
CA GLU A 201 -4.33 4.68 -0.94
C GLU A 201 -5.46 3.66 -0.78
N ARG A 202 -6.64 4.00 -1.31
CA ARG A 202 -7.82 3.13 -1.34
C ARG A 202 -8.32 3.03 -2.77
N ILE A 203 -8.59 1.80 -3.21
CA ILE A 203 -9.25 1.53 -4.49
C ILE A 203 -10.54 0.78 -4.15
N ASP A 204 -11.64 1.20 -4.74
CA ASP A 204 -12.92 0.52 -4.55
C ASP A 204 -13.01 -0.70 -5.45
N ARG A 205 -13.72 -1.73 -4.99
CA ARG A 205 -13.99 -2.93 -5.79
C ARG A 205 -14.65 -2.51 -7.11
N GLY A 206 -14.16 -3.06 -8.22
CA GLY A 206 -14.57 -2.65 -9.57
C GLY A 206 -13.68 -1.58 -10.22
N HIS A 207 -12.68 -1.06 -9.48
CA HIS A 207 -11.64 -0.16 -10.01
C HIS A 207 -12.14 1.19 -10.59
N GLN A 208 -13.36 1.61 -10.30
CA GLN A 208 -13.93 2.87 -10.80
C GLN A 208 -13.63 4.09 -9.90
N ARG A 209 -13.08 3.87 -8.70
CA ARG A 209 -12.71 4.94 -7.78
C ARG A 209 -11.39 4.64 -7.08
N ALA A 210 -10.48 5.61 -7.07
CA ALA A 210 -9.19 5.53 -6.41
C ALA A 210 -8.93 6.80 -5.62
N ARG A 211 -8.52 6.66 -4.36
CA ARG A 211 -8.40 7.75 -3.40
C ARG A 211 -7.05 7.75 -2.69
N ILE A 212 -6.58 8.93 -2.36
CA ILE A 212 -5.57 9.13 -1.32
C ILE A 212 -6.28 9.77 -0.12
N ILE A 213 -6.23 9.08 1.01
CA ILE A 213 -6.86 9.52 2.25
C ILE A 213 -5.75 9.87 3.24
N ARG A 214 -5.79 11.09 3.77
CA ARG A 214 -4.93 11.58 4.85
C ARG A 214 -5.66 11.41 6.18
N VAL A 215 -4.95 10.95 7.19
CA VAL A 215 -5.46 10.73 8.54
C VAL A 215 -4.67 11.59 9.50
N ASP A 216 -5.37 12.35 10.35
CA ASP A 216 -4.77 12.98 11.52
C ASP A 216 -4.49 11.91 12.58
N ALA A 217 -3.22 11.72 12.91
CA ALA A 217 -2.78 10.64 13.78
C ALA A 217 -2.96 10.95 15.28
N ASN A 218 -3.63 12.03 15.65
CA ASN A 218 -4.01 12.30 17.04
C ASN A 218 -5.52 12.13 17.27
N THR A 219 -6.32 12.25 16.21
CA THR A 219 -7.78 12.25 16.30
C THR A 219 -8.46 11.17 15.48
N GLY A 220 -7.76 10.53 14.54
CA GLY A 220 -8.34 9.55 13.61
C GLY A 220 -9.20 10.17 12.51
N LYS A 221 -9.40 11.49 12.50
CA LYS A 221 -10.17 12.18 11.45
C LYS A 221 -9.48 12.05 10.11
N THR A 222 -10.27 11.90 9.06
CA THR A 222 -9.75 11.72 7.71
C THR A 222 -10.10 12.86 6.78
N LYS A 223 -9.29 13.01 5.73
CA LYS A 223 -9.52 13.93 4.62
C LYS A 223 -9.10 13.26 3.33
N THR A 224 -9.98 13.29 2.32
CA THR A 224 -9.62 12.81 0.99
C THR A 224 -8.81 13.90 0.28
N ILE A 225 -7.58 13.57 -0.13
CA ILE A 225 -6.65 14.47 -0.83
C ILE A 225 -6.79 14.31 -2.34
N VAL A 226 -6.98 13.08 -2.81
CA VAL A 226 -7.28 12.76 -4.20
C VAL A 226 -8.52 11.87 -4.23
N ASP A 227 -9.49 12.19 -5.10
CA ASP A 227 -10.66 11.36 -5.40
C ASP A 227 -10.79 11.22 -6.93
N GLU A 228 -10.12 10.21 -7.49
CA GLU A 228 -10.23 9.89 -8.90
C GLU A 228 -11.40 8.95 -9.15
N ARG A 229 -12.20 9.27 -10.17
CA ARG A 229 -13.35 8.47 -10.60
C ARG A 229 -13.30 8.26 -12.10
N SER A 230 -13.78 7.11 -12.55
CA SER A 230 -13.91 6.76 -13.96
C SER A 230 -15.21 6.00 -14.19
N GLU A 231 -15.85 6.24 -15.34
CA GLU A 231 -17.00 5.45 -15.79
C GLU A 231 -16.59 4.04 -16.24
N THR A 232 -15.31 3.83 -16.59
CA THR A 232 -14.77 2.54 -17.03
C THR A 232 -13.99 1.89 -15.90
N PHE A 233 -12.68 2.12 -15.84
CA PHE A 233 -11.78 1.65 -14.79
C PHE A 233 -10.58 2.59 -14.66
N ILE A 234 -9.90 2.53 -13.52
CA ILE A 234 -8.66 3.25 -13.24
C ILE A 234 -7.51 2.25 -13.31
N ASN A 235 -6.58 2.46 -14.25
CA ASN A 235 -5.42 1.59 -14.40
C ASN A 235 -4.29 1.94 -13.42
N LYS A 236 -4.29 1.30 -12.25
CA LYS A 236 -3.20 1.43 -11.25
C LYS A 236 -2.07 0.41 -11.40
N TRP A 237 -2.21 -0.57 -12.29
CA TRP A 237 -1.40 -1.80 -12.28
C TRP A 237 -0.38 -1.85 -13.41
N TRP A 238 -0.71 -1.25 -14.57
CA TRP A 238 0.05 -1.43 -15.80
C TRP A 238 0.66 -0.10 -16.29
N GLY A 239 1.93 -0.14 -16.69
CA GLY A 239 2.59 0.92 -17.47
C GLY A 239 2.75 2.28 -16.77
N GLY A 240 3.87 2.44 -16.05
CA GLY A 240 4.69 3.62 -16.31
C GLY A 240 4.38 4.95 -15.62
N ALA A 241 3.65 5.00 -14.50
CA ALA A 241 3.76 6.08 -13.50
C ALA A 241 3.01 5.66 -12.22
N ARG A 242 3.67 5.77 -11.06
CA ARG A 242 3.07 5.52 -9.74
C ARG A 242 2.84 6.83 -9.00
N THR A 243 1.95 6.83 -8.00
CA THR A 243 1.81 7.95 -7.07
C THR A 243 3.17 8.30 -6.48
N HIS A 244 3.55 9.57 -6.58
CA HIS A 244 4.80 10.07 -6.03
C HIS A 244 4.50 11.13 -4.97
N TYR A 245 5.14 11.00 -3.81
CA TYR A 245 5.00 11.91 -2.68
C TYR A 245 6.25 12.79 -2.63
N VAL A 246 6.04 14.09 -2.60
CA VAL A 246 7.10 15.12 -2.62
C VAL A 246 7.06 15.85 -1.29
N ASP A 247 8.23 16.21 -0.78
CA ASP A 247 8.41 16.93 0.49
C ASP A 247 7.54 16.36 1.63
N ASP A 248 7.79 15.09 1.98
CA ASP A 248 7.05 14.37 3.04
C ASP A 248 5.53 14.27 2.82
N GLY A 249 5.08 14.42 1.57
CA GLY A 249 3.67 14.39 1.19
C GLY A 249 2.96 15.74 1.32
N ASN A 250 3.70 16.85 1.42
CA ASN A 250 3.16 18.19 1.21
C ASN A 250 2.68 18.40 -0.23
N GLU A 251 3.25 17.65 -1.16
CA GLU A 251 2.87 17.61 -2.56
C GLU A 251 2.72 16.16 -3.02
N ILE A 252 1.75 15.91 -3.90
CA ILE A 252 1.47 14.57 -4.41
C ILE A 252 1.33 14.64 -5.92
N ILE A 253 2.20 13.92 -6.63
CA ILE A 253 2.09 13.75 -8.07
C ILE A 253 1.29 12.48 -8.34
N TRP A 254 0.11 12.68 -8.92
CA TRP A 254 -0.89 11.67 -9.20
C TRP A 254 -1.04 11.43 -10.70
N PRO A 255 -0.73 10.23 -11.20
CA PRO A 255 -1.02 9.84 -12.57
C PRO A 255 -2.52 9.59 -12.75
N SER A 256 -3.14 10.25 -13.73
CA SER A 256 -4.59 10.16 -14.00
C SER A 256 -4.90 10.19 -15.50
N GLU A 257 -5.95 9.47 -15.89
CA GLU A 257 -6.47 9.38 -17.27
C GLU A 257 -7.80 10.16 -17.42
N ARG A 258 -8.06 11.13 -16.54
CA ARG A 258 -9.35 11.82 -16.39
C ARG A 258 -9.86 12.55 -17.64
N ASP A 259 -8.97 12.92 -18.56
CA ASP A 259 -9.27 13.58 -19.82
C ASP A 259 -9.16 12.64 -21.03
N GLY A 260 -8.98 11.34 -20.78
CA GLY A 260 -8.80 10.30 -21.78
C GLY A 260 -7.33 9.93 -22.06
N TRP A 261 -6.36 10.68 -21.51
CA TRP A 261 -4.93 10.40 -21.67
C TRP A 261 -4.19 10.45 -20.34
N LYS A 262 -3.12 9.67 -20.20
CA LYS A 262 -2.39 9.58 -18.94
C LYS A 262 -1.50 10.80 -18.73
N HIS A 263 -1.90 11.68 -17.81
CA HIS A 263 -1.15 12.87 -17.39
C HIS A 263 -0.71 12.79 -15.93
N LEU A 264 0.26 13.62 -15.56
CA LEU A 264 0.68 13.83 -14.17
C LEU A 264 0.03 15.10 -13.62
N TYR A 265 -0.58 14.96 -12.44
CA TYR A 265 -1.28 16.03 -11.75
C TYR A 265 -0.61 16.28 -10.40
N LEU A 266 -0.21 17.52 -10.11
CA LEU A 266 0.38 17.90 -8.83
C LEU A 266 -0.74 18.36 -7.90
N TYR A 267 -0.89 17.69 -6.77
CA TYR A 267 -1.84 18.04 -5.72
C TYR A 267 -1.11 18.61 -4.51
N ASP A 268 -1.66 19.65 -3.90
CA ASP A 268 -1.33 20.03 -2.55
C ASP A 268 -1.78 18.93 -1.58
N GLY A 269 -0.82 18.31 -0.88
CA GLY A 269 -1.02 17.14 -0.06
C GLY A 269 -1.72 17.39 1.28
N GLN A 270 -1.93 18.65 1.66
CA GLN A 270 -2.67 19.04 2.87
C GLN A 270 -4.13 19.39 2.56
N THR A 271 -4.35 20.04 1.42
CA THR A 271 -5.63 20.60 1.02
C THR A 271 -6.38 19.73 0.02
N GLY A 272 -5.68 18.99 -0.83
CA GLY A 272 -6.23 18.25 -1.97
C GLY A 272 -6.53 19.15 -3.18
N LYS A 273 -6.05 20.40 -3.18
CA LYS A 273 -6.16 21.28 -4.35
C LYS A 273 -5.18 20.83 -5.42
N LEU A 274 -5.66 20.82 -6.66
CA LEU A 274 -4.84 20.67 -7.86
C LEU A 274 -4.16 22.01 -8.19
#